data_AF-A0A9W8ZF82-F1
#
_entry.id   AF-A0A9W8ZF82-F1
#
_cell.length_a   1.000
_cell.length_b   1.000
_cell.length_c   1.000
_cell.angle_alpha   90.00
_cell.angle_beta   90.00
_cell.angle_gamma   90.00
#
_symmetry.space_group_name_H-M   'P 1'
#
loop_
_entity.id
_entity.type
_entity.pdbx_description
1 polymer ?
#
loop_
_entity_poly.entity_id
_entity_poly.type
_entity_poly.pdbx_seq_one_letter_code
_entity_poly.pdbx_strand_id
1 'polypeptide(L)'
;MPVAAEPGSGISSQECPDHSGECDDLVCLGIELPVTKDEQIKLIRAFLQETGSWCEVTDSTKHFTVKYIHSLMENKPFAAAAMAVASLQQDAVCRKSREVTLSLYQHAVHSLLHYEPSQCGEATLVCCVLLSMYEMMTRETAPTEWRRHLKGCVFNMTIKGWDGCSRALVGAAFWVFARIDIWASHLLKDKTLVAPETWTDGRKPSSVAVSGTLENYCNLSTLILAKEYRFEGDIRYDQIVVATAQTGSCNTDDIKTDSDEYTKKPQYRGLTNSNETDVDDPATVVPSGGGLPHPAFYQSSNINQPEEQ
;
A
#
# COMPACT_ATOMS: atom_id res chain seq x y z
N MET A 1 89.19 -23.00 16.27
CA MET A 1 88.76 -24.39 16.39
C MET A 1 87.48 -24.58 15.56
N PRO A 2 87.33 -25.74 14.88
CA PRO A 2 86.31 -25.99 13.84
C PRO A 2 85.07 -26.75 14.37
N VAL A 3 84.22 -27.22 13.42
CA VAL A 3 83.11 -28.21 13.49
C VAL A 3 81.70 -27.54 13.56
N ALA A 4 80.90 -27.39 12.48
CA ALA A 4 80.20 -28.36 11.59
C ALA A 4 79.20 -29.28 12.35
N ALA A 5 78.05 -29.76 11.88
CA ALA A 5 77.04 -29.44 10.87
C ALA A 5 75.84 -30.39 11.15
N GLU A 6 74.58 -29.91 11.04
CA GLU A 6 73.32 -30.58 10.58
C GLU A 6 72.74 -31.85 11.31
N PRO A 7 71.50 -32.36 11.02
CA PRO A 7 70.30 -31.83 10.31
C PRO A 7 68.90 -32.15 10.95
N GLY A 8 67.82 -31.57 10.37
CA GLY A 8 66.43 -32.11 10.31
C GLY A 8 65.48 -31.71 11.47
N SER A 9 64.17 -31.45 11.32
CA SER A 9 63.19 -31.68 10.26
C SER A 9 61.91 -30.83 10.52
N GLY A 10 61.13 -30.54 9.47
CA GLY A 10 59.67 -30.28 9.59
C GLY A 10 59.20 -28.83 9.69
N ILE A 11 59.14 -28.12 8.56
CA ILE A 11 58.27 -26.94 8.42
C ILE A 11 56.85 -27.46 8.14
N SER A 12 55.95 -27.32 9.12
CA SER A 12 54.51 -27.50 8.92
C SER A 12 53.93 -26.14 8.57
N SER A 13 53.53 -25.97 7.30
CA SER A 13 52.76 -24.83 6.83
C SER A 13 51.43 -24.79 7.58
N GLN A 14 51.30 -23.88 8.53
CA GLN A 14 50.02 -23.61 9.17
C GLN A 14 49.31 -22.56 8.32
N GLU A 15 48.40 -23.05 7.48
CA GLU A 15 47.49 -22.24 6.66
C GLU A 15 46.68 -21.29 7.54
N CYS A 16 46.59 -20.03 7.12
CA CYS A 16 45.70 -19.04 7.72
C CYS A 16 44.24 -19.47 7.50
N PRO A 17 43.35 -19.37 8.50
CA PRO A 17 41.94 -19.62 8.28
C PRO A 17 41.39 -18.56 7.32
N ASP A 18 40.77 -19.03 6.26
CA ASP A 18 40.01 -18.26 5.29
C ASP A 18 38.89 -17.47 6.00
N HIS A 19 39.05 -16.15 6.10
CA HIS A 19 38.00 -15.26 6.56
C HIS A 19 37.06 -14.95 5.38
N SER A 20 36.30 -15.95 4.94
CA SER A 20 35.17 -15.80 4.01
C SER A 20 33.83 -15.84 4.76
N GLY A 21 33.77 -15.21 5.93
CA GLY A 21 32.55 -15.06 6.73
C GLY A 21 31.88 -13.71 6.46
N GLU A 22 31.45 -13.48 5.23
CA GLU A 22 30.74 -12.26 4.84
C GLU A 22 29.24 -12.57 4.63
N CYS A 23 28.43 -11.97 5.50
CA CYS A 23 26.99 -11.69 5.34
C CYS A 23 25.99 -12.86 5.29
N ASP A 24 25.77 -13.51 6.44
CA ASP A 24 24.61 -14.41 6.65
C ASP A 24 23.63 -13.90 7.75
N ASP A 25 23.64 -12.60 8.06
CA ASP A 25 22.71 -12.00 9.06
C ASP A 25 21.25 -11.86 8.56
N LEU A 26 20.93 -12.26 7.32
CA LEU A 26 19.55 -12.31 6.80
C LEU A 26 18.91 -13.72 6.86
N VAL A 27 19.62 -14.74 7.36
CA VAL A 27 19.20 -16.14 7.19
C VAL A 27 18.29 -16.69 8.30
N CYS A 28 18.06 -15.96 9.39
CA CYS A 28 17.34 -16.52 10.55
C CYS A 28 15.86 -16.11 10.68
N LEU A 29 15.09 -16.04 9.58
CA LEU A 29 13.65 -15.76 9.67
C LEU A 29 12.73 -16.97 9.51
N GLY A 30 13.18 -18.17 9.11
CA GLY A 30 12.48 -19.44 9.41
C GLY A 30 10.98 -19.58 9.08
N ILE A 31 10.44 -18.86 8.08
CA ILE A 31 9.26 -19.26 7.30
C ILE A 31 9.62 -18.92 5.85
N GLU A 32 9.53 -19.91 4.96
CA GLU A 32 9.76 -19.72 3.54
C GLU A 32 8.65 -18.85 2.95
N LEU A 33 9.00 -17.66 2.47
CA LEU A 33 8.12 -16.86 1.61
C LEU A 33 7.97 -17.59 0.27
N PRO A 34 6.85 -17.43 -0.46
CA PRO A 34 6.56 -18.19 -1.69
C PRO A 34 7.37 -17.70 -2.91
N VAL A 35 8.62 -17.30 -2.70
CA VAL A 35 9.52 -16.68 -3.68
C VAL A 35 10.97 -17.02 -3.37
N THR A 36 11.81 -17.14 -4.39
CA THR A 36 13.26 -17.37 -4.23
C THR A 36 13.94 -16.18 -3.55
N LYS A 37 15.09 -16.41 -2.90
CA LYS A 37 15.88 -15.34 -2.25
C LYS A 37 16.24 -14.20 -3.22
N ASP A 38 16.63 -14.54 -4.45
CA ASP A 38 16.95 -13.54 -5.48
C ASP A 38 15.75 -12.66 -5.83
N GLU A 39 14.56 -13.27 -5.91
CA GLU A 39 13.33 -12.52 -6.18
C GLU A 39 12.94 -11.65 -4.99
N GLN A 40 13.12 -12.14 -3.76
CA GLN A 40 12.91 -11.34 -2.55
C GLN A 40 13.79 -10.10 -2.55
N ILE A 41 15.09 -10.24 -2.84
CA ILE A 41 16.02 -9.10 -2.89
C ILE A 41 15.59 -8.08 -3.94
N LYS A 42 15.16 -8.52 -5.12
CA LYS A 42 14.66 -7.63 -6.18
C LYS A 42 13.40 -6.87 -5.76
N LEU A 43 12.42 -7.56 -5.17
CA LEU A 43 11.16 -6.97 -4.76
C LEU A 43 11.32 -6.04 -3.55
N ILE A 44 12.16 -6.41 -2.58
CA ILE A 44 12.52 -5.54 -1.45
C ILE A 44 13.20 -4.26 -1.95
N ARG A 45 14.14 -4.38 -2.91
CA ARG A 45 14.77 -3.20 -3.51
C ARG A 45 13.75 -2.30 -4.19
N ALA A 46 12.82 -2.88 -4.97
CA ALA A 46 11.76 -2.11 -5.62
C ALA A 46 10.82 -1.43 -4.61
N PHE A 47 10.50 -2.11 -3.50
CA PHE A 47 9.75 -1.49 -2.40
C PHE A 47 10.46 -0.27 -1.83
N LEU A 48 11.76 -0.41 -1.53
CA LEU A 48 12.56 0.68 -0.95
C LEU A 48 12.76 1.86 -1.89
N GLN A 49 12.85 1.61 -3.20
CA GLN A 49 13.10 2.65 -4.20
C GLN A 49 11.83 3.36 -4.65
N GLU A 50 10.68 2.68 -4.60
CA GLU A 50 9.45 3.19 -5.19
C GLU A 50 8.24 3.03 -4.26
N THR A 51 7.72 1.81 -4.11
CA THR A 51 6.35 1.65 -3.58
C THR A 51 6.23 1.99 -2.09
N GLY A 52 7.29 1.82 -1.30
CA GLY A 52 7.33 2.26 0.09
C GLY A 52 7.30 3.79 0.23
N SER A 53 7.89 4.53 -0.72
CA SER A 53 7.92 5.99 -0.70
C SER A 53 6.53 6.64 -0.83
N TRP A 54 5.56 5.92 -1.41
CA TRP A 54 4.18 6.39 -1.51
C TRP A 54 3.51 6.54 -0.13
N CYS A 55 3.93 5.73 0.84
CA CYS A 55 3.50 5.87 2.24
C CYS A 55 4.16 7.09 2.92
N GLU A 56 5.26 7.61 2.37
CA GLU A 56 6.16 8.55 3.04
C GLU A 56 6.16 9.95 2.40
N VAL A 57 5.19 10.26 1.54
CA VAL A 57 5.11 11.54 0.81
C VAL A 57 5.18 12.76 1.75
N THR A 58 4.63 12.63 2.95
CA THR A 58 4.66 13.69 3.98
C THR A 58 5.59 13.37 5.15
N ASP A 59 6.23 12.20 5.14
CA ASP A 59 7.06 11.69 6.23
C ASP A 59 8.53 11.93 5.90
N SER A 60 9.06 13.01 6.47
CA SER A 60 10.47 13.40 6.26
C SER A 60 11.46 12.39 6.83
N THR A 61 11.05 11.58 7.81
CA THR A 61 11.90 10.61 8.49
C THR A 61 11.94 9.26 7.77
N LYS A 62 11.04 9.03 6.80
CA LYS A 62 10.92 7.79 6.05
C LYS A 62 10.84 6.57 6.97
N HIS A 63 9.77 6.50 7.76
CA HIS A 63 9.59 5.49 8.78
C HIS A 63 9.58 4.06 8.21
N PHE A 64 9.03 3.85 7.02
CA PHE A 64 8.80 2.54 6.41
C PHE A 64 10.03 2.05 5.64
N THR A 65 10.73 2.94 4.93
CA THR A 65 11.83 2.59 4.02
C THR A 65 13.22 2.80 4.61
N VAL A 66 13.36 3.65 5.63
CA VAL A 66 14.67 3.96 6.24
C VAL A 66 14.70 3.60 7.71
N LYS A 67 13.83 4.20 8.54
CA LYS A 67 14.01 4.16 9.99
C LYS A 67 13.64 2.82 10.63
N TYR A 68 12.56 2.19 10.19
CA TYR A 68 12.06 0.93 10.77
C TYR A 68 12.16 -0.28 9.83
N ILE A 69 12.75 -0.12 8.65
CA ILE A 69 12.75 -1.17 7.61
C ILE A 69 13.29 -2.52 8.11
N HIS A 70 14.40 -2.52 8.86
CA HIS A 70 15.00 -3.77 9.35
C HIS A 70 14.03 -4.55 10.23
N SER A 71 13.47 -3.91 11.25
CA SER A 71 12.48 -4.54 12.15
C SER A 71 11.17 -4.88 11.44
N LEU A 72 10.74 -4.06 10.49
CA LEU A 72 9.55 -4.35 9.69
C LEU A 72 9.75 -5.59 8.80
N MET A 73 10.92 -5.76 8.17
CA MET A 73 11.21 -6.90 7.31
C MET A 73 11.37 -8.22 8.08
N GLU A 74 11.66 -8.18 9.38
CA GLU A 74 11.58 -9.36 10.26
C GLU A 74 10.12 -9.83 10.45
N ASN A 75 9.14 -8.93 10.31
CA ASN A 75 7.73 -9.28 10.33
C ASN A 75 7.31 -9.88 8.98
N LYS A 76 7.13 -11.20 8.95
CA LYS A 76 6.80 -11.97 7.72
C LYS A 76 5.57 -11.47 6.96
N PRO A 77 4.41 -11.22 7.61
CA PRO A 77 3.28 -10.66 6.88
C PRO A 77 3.62 -9.30 6.24
N PHE A 78 4.31 -8.42 6.94
CA PHE A 78 4.75 -7.14 6.38
C PHE A 78 5.68 -7.35 5.18
N ALA A 79 6.72 -8.20 5.31
CA ALA A 79 7.67 -8.46 4.23
C ALA A 79 6.96 -8.99 2.97
N ALA A 80 6.02 -9.91 3.15
CA ALA A 80 5.18 -10.42 2.08
C ALA A 80 4.29 -9.33 1.46
N ALA A 81 3.64 -8.48 2.26
CA ALA A 81 2.81 -7.38 1.77
C ALA A 81 3.62 -6.32 1.01
N ALA A 82 4.79 -5.93 1.52
CA ALA A 82 5.70 -4.98 0.88
C ALA A 82 6.15 -5.48 -0.50
N MET A 83 6.57 -6.75 -0.58
CA MET A 83 6.92 -7.37 -1.86
C MET A 83 5.73 -7.55 -2.78
N ALA A 84 4.53 -7.84 -2.26
CA ALA A 84 3.31 -7.95 -3.07
C ALA A 84 2.98 -6.63 -3.78
N VAL A 85 3.03 -5.50 -3.05
CA VAL A 85 2.79 -4.17 -3.63
C VAL A 85 3.87 -3.82 -4.66
N ALA A 86 5.14 -4.10 -4.36
CA ALA A 86 6.23 -3.89 -5.31
C ALA A 86 6.09 -4.74 -6.59
N SER A 87 5.72 -6.01 -6.44
CA SER A 87 5.47 -6.92 -7.55
C SER A 87 4.28 -6.45 -8.40
N LEU A 88 3.19 -6.02 -7.75
CA LEU A 88 2.01 -5.47 -8.43
C LEU A 88 2.35 -4.23 -9.27
N GLN A 89 3.20 -3.34 -8.75
CA GLN A 89 3.66 -2.17 -9.49
C GLN A 89 4.50 -2.57 -10.72
N GLN A 90 5.42 -3.52 -10.56
CA GLN A 90 6.20 -4.04 -11.68
C GLN A 90 5.31 -4.71 -12.74
N ASP A 91 4.29 -5.46 -12.32
CA ASP A 91 3.32 -6.11 -13.21
C ASP A 91 2.56 -5.07 -14.04
N ALA A 92 2.14 -3.97 -13.40
CA ALA A 92 1.46 -2.86 -14.07
C ALA A 92 2.36 -2.15 -15.09
N VAL A 93 3.62 -1.87 -14.72
CA VAL A 93 4.60 -1.20 -15.60
C VAL A 93 5.00 -2.12 -16.77
N CYS A 94 5.27 -3.40 -16.49
CA CYS A 94 5.69 -4.37 -17.50
C CYS A 94 4.53 -4.96 -18.32
N ARG A 95 3.28 -4.68 -17.92
CA ARG A 95 2.04 -5.27 -18.47
C ARG A 95 2.06 -6.79 -18.47
N LYS A 96 2.56 -7.39 -17.39
CA LYS A 96 2.64 -8.84 -17.22
C LYS A 96 2.17 -9.20 -15.82
N SER A 97 1.08 -9.95 -15.72
CA SER A 97 0.63 -10.49 -14.44
C SER A 97 1.54 -11.64 -14.02
N ARG A 98 2.03 -11.59 -12.78
CA ARG A 98 2.87 -12.65 -12.20
C ARG A 98 2.10 -13.36 -11.09
N GLU A 99 2.14 -14.70 -11.12
CA GLU A 99 1.57 -15.54 -10.05
C GLU A 99 2.17 -15.19 -8.66
N VAL A 100 3.43 -14.76 -8.66
CA VAL A 100 4.16 -14.28 -7.47
C VAL A 100 3.43 -13.16 -6.74
N THR A 101 2.84 -12.21 -7.48
CA THR A 101 2.15 -11.05 -6.90
C THR A 101 0.98 -11.49 -6.02
N LEU A 102 0.13 -12.37 -6.54
CA LEU A 102 -1.02 -12.90 -5.81
C LEU A 102 -0.59 -13.82 -4.67
N SER A 103 0.44 -14.66 -4.88
CA SER A 103 0.94 -15.59 -3.87
C SER A 103 1.50 -14.87 -2.63
N LEU A 104 2.28 -13.80 -2.83
CA LEU A 104 2.80 -12.95 -1.75
C LEU A 104 1.68 -12.27 -0.96
N TYR A 105 0.70 -11.72 -1.66
CA TYR A 105 -0.46 -11.10 -1.04
C TYR A 105 -1.28 -12.12 -0.21
N GLN A 106 -1.57 -13.30 -0.77
CA GLN A 106 -2.30 -14.36 -0.06
C GLN A 106 -1.52 -14.85 1.16
N HIS A 107 -0.19 -14.98 1.04
CA HIS A 107 0.68 -15.33 2.16
C HIS A 107 0.61 -14.30 3.29
N ALA A 108 0.64 -13.00 2.96
CA ALA A 108 0.52 -11.92 3.95
C ALA A 108 -0.84 -11.97 4.68
N VAL A 109 -1.93 -12.09 3.93
CA VAL A 109 -3.29 -12.19 4.49
C VAL A 109 -3.45 -13.43 5.37
N HIS A 110 -3.05 -14.60 4.88
CA HIS A 110 -3.11 -15.83 5.67
C HIS A 110 -2.26 -15.73 6.94
N SER A 111 -1.07 -15.13 6.87
CA SER A 111 -0.22 -14.94 8.05
C SER A 111 -0.89 -14.05 9.10
N LEU A 112 -1.52 -12.95 8.68
CA LEU A 112 -2.24 -12.06 9.59
C LEU A 112 -3.47 -12.71 10.24
N LEU A 113 -4.18 -13.57 9.52
CA LEU A 113 -5.36 -14.26 10.07
C LEU A 113 -5.03 -15.21 11.23
N HIS A 114 -3.78 -15.65 11.34
CA HIS A 114 -3.30 -16.51 12.43
C HIS A 114 -2.64 -15.73 13.57
N TYR A 115 -2.60 -14.40 13.51
CA TYR A 115 -2.06 -13.59 14.61
C TYR A 115 -3.08 -13.49 15.74
N GLU A 116 -2.63 -13.80 16.95
CA GLU A 116 -3.37 -13.50 18.16
C GLU A 116 -3.38 -11.99 18.43
N PRO A 117 -4.40 -11.44 19.12
CA PRO A 117 -4.45 -10.01 19.46
C PRO A 117 -3.22 -9.49 20.21
N SER A 118 -2.53 -10.36 20.95
CA SER A 118 -1.27 -10.04 21.65
C SER A 118 -0.09 -9.84 20.70
N GLN A 119 -0.11 -10.47 19.51
CA GLN A 119 0.91 -10.36 18.47
C GLN A 119 0.66 -9.16 17.54
N CYS A 120 -0.57 -8.64 17.50
CA CYS A 120 -0.89 -7.42 16.76
C CYS A 120 -0.14 -6.22 17.35
N GLY A 121 0.71 -5.61 16.52
CA GLY A 121 1.59 -4.50 16.89
C GLY A 121 1.74 -3.47 15.78
N GLU A 122 2.81 -2.69 15.83
CA GLU A 122 3.09 -1.61 14.85
C GLU A 122 3.28 -2.18 13.44
N ALA A 123 4.04 -3.27 13.31
CA ALA A 123 4.25 -3.95 12.02
C ALA A 123 2.93 -4.48 11.41
N THR A 124 1.99 -4.94 12.24
CA THR A 124 0.65 -5.36 11.81
C THR A 124 -0.15 -4.18 11.23
N LEU A 125 -0.11 -3.02 11.89
CA LEU A 125 -0.77 -1.80 11.39
C LEU A 125 -0.21 -1.42 10.02
N VAL A 126 1.11 -1.37 9.89
CA VAL A 126 1.80 -1.04 8.65
C VAL A 126 1.49 -2.07 7.54
N CYS A 127 1.46 -3.36 7.88
CA CYS A 127 1.10 -4.43 6.96
C CYS A 127 -0.33 -4.24 6.41
N CYS A 128 -1.31 -3.98 7.28
CA CYS A 128 -2.70 -3.74 6.86
C CYS A 128 -2.84 -2.50 5.96
N VAL A 129 -2.03 -1.46 6.18
CA VAL A 129 -1.95 -0.30 5.28
C VAL A 129 -1.47 -0.71 3.89
N LEU A 130 -0.40 -1.50 3.79
CA LEU A 130 0.12 -2.00 2.51
C LEU A 130 -0.85 -2.95 1.80
N LEU A 131 -1.54 -3.83 2.54
CA LEU A 131 -2.58 -4.69 1.96
C LEU A 131 -3.77 -3.90 1.44
N SER A 132 -4.15 -2.81 2.12
CA SER A 132 -5.18 -1.89 1.64
C SER A 132 -4.74 -1.21 0.34
N MET A 133 -3.48 -0.81 0.24
CA MET A 133 -2.88 -0.22 -0.97
C MET A 133 -2.79 -1.22 -2.11
N TYR A 134 -2.41 -2.48 -1.84
CA TYR A 134 -2.40 -3.55 -2.83
C TYR A 134 -3.78 -3.70 -3.49
N GLU A 135 -4.84 -3.91 -2.69
CA GLU A 135 -6.17 -4.17 -3.23
C GLU A 135 -6.79 -2.94 -3.91
N MET A 136 -6.36 -1.74 -3.53
CA MET A 136 -6.71 -0.49 -4.20
C MET A 136 -6.16 -0.44 -5.64
N MET A 137 -4.94 -0.93 -5.83
CA MET A 137 -4.27 -0.91 -7.13
C MET A 137 -4.76 -2.03 -8.06
N THR A 138 -5.26 -3.13 -7.53
CA THR A 138 -5.84 -4.22 -8.33
C THR A 138 -7.20 -3.80 -8.89
N ARG A 139 -7.30 -3.69 -10.23
CA ARG A 139 -8.51 -3.23 -10.93
C ARG A 139 -9.70 -4.19 -10.84
N GLU A 140 -9.47 -5.40 -10.31
CA GLU A 140 -10.43 -6.51 -10.27
C GLU A 140 -11.25 -6.54 -8.97
N THR A 141 -10.87 -5.73 -7.98
CA THR A 141 -11.42 -5.81 -6.63
C THR A 141 -12.51 -4.77 -6.44
N ALA A 142 -13.71 -5.21 -6.06
CA ALA A 142 -14.81 -4.30 -5.76
C ALA A 142 -14.42 -3.35 -4.61
N PRO A 143 -14.84 -2.08 -4.65
CA PRO A 143 -14.47 -1.11 -3.62
C PRO A 143 -14.78 -1.49 -2.15
N THR A 144 -15.74 -2.41 -1.96
CA THR A 144 -16.10 -2.96 -0.65
C THR A 144 -15.05 -3.88 -0.05
N GLU A 145 -14.27 -4.56 -0.89
CA GLU A 145 -13.32 -5.58 -0.46
C GLU A 145 -12.07 -4.94 0.16
N TRP A 146 -11.46 -3.93 -0.49
CA TRP A 146 -10.27 -3.28 0.06
C TRP A 146 -10.51 -2.50 1.35
N ARG A 147 -11.75 -2.06 1.60
CA ARG A 147 -12.13 -1.40 2.85
C ARG A 147 -12.07 -2.35 4.06
N ARG A 148 -12.01 -3.67 3.87
CA ARG A 148 -11.88 -4.65 4.97
C ARG A 148 -10.51 -4.58 5.66
N HIS A 149 -9.42 -4.32 4.93
CA HIS A 149 -8.09 -4.19 5.51
C HIS A 149 -7.95 -2.89 6.29
N LEU A 150 -8.59 -1.83 5.81
CA LEU A 150 -8.72 -0.58 6.57
C LEU A 150 -9.50 -0.80 7.87
N LYS A 151 -10.56 -1.61 7.89
CA LYS A 151 -11.23 -2.01 9.13
C LYS A 151 -10.28 -2.77 10.08
N GLY A 152 -9.37 -3.58 9.54
CA GLY A 152 -8.29 -4.21 10.31
C GLY A 152 -7.36 -3.19 10.97
N CYS A 153 -6.98 -2.13 10.26
CA CYS A 153 -6.24 -0.99 10.85
C CYS A 153 -7.03 -0.35 12.00
N VAL A 154 -8.32 -0.06 11.79
CA VAL A 154 -9.19 0.55 12.81
C VAL A 154 -9.29 -0.33 14.05
N PHE A 155 -9.49 -1.64 13.88
CA PHE A 155 -9.51 -2.58 14.98
C PHE A 155 -8.21 -2.53 15.79
N ASN A 156 -7.05 -2.64 15.12
CA ASN A 156 -5.74 -2.62 15.79
C ASN A 156 -5.50 -1.29 16.53
N MET A 157 -5.80 -0.15 15.89
CA MET A 157 -5.65 1.16 16.53
C MET A 157 -6.58 1.32 17.74
N THR A 158 -7.83 0.85 17.63
CA THR A 158 -8.82 0.95 18.72
C THR A 158 -8.38 0.14 19.94
N ILE A 159 -7.94 -1.11 19.76
CA ILE A 159 -7.52 -1.96 20.88
C ILE A 159 -6.24 -1.46 21.57
N LYS A 160 -5.38 -0.71 20.85
CA LYS A 160 -4.12 -0.17 21.39
C LYS A 160 -4.23 1.29 21.85
N GLY A 161 -5.36 1.96 21.59
CA GLY A 161 -5.52 3.39 21.87
C GLY A 161 -4.61 4.27 21.01
N TRP A 162 -4.37 3.87 19.76
CA TRP A 162 -3.54 4.63 18.82
C TRP A 162 -4.37 5.61 17.99
N ASP A 163 -3.76 6.75 17.70
CA ASP A 163 -4.34 7.88 17.00
C ASP A 163 -3.28 8.67 16.19
N GLY A 164 -3.69 9.77 15.55
CA GLY A 164 -2.80 10.63 14.78
C GLY A 164 -1.80 11.45 15.59
N CYS A 165 -1.86 11.39 16.92
CA CYS A 165 -0.86 11.97 17.81
C CYS A 165 0.10 10.93 18.40
N SER A 166 -0.09 9.66 18.06
CA SER A 166 0.87 8.62 18.33
C SER A 166 2.21 8.96 17.67
N ARG A 167 3.31 8.55 18.29
CA ARG A 167 4.66 8.93 17.85
C ARG A 167 5.25 7.87 16.93
N ALA A 168 6.32 8.24 16.25
CA ALA A 168 7.14 7.33 15.47
C ALA A 168 6.32 6.55 14.42
N LEU A 169 6.58 5.25 14.27
CA LEU A 169 6.01 4.41 13.22
C LEU A 169 4.47 4.40 13.24
N VAL A 170 3.86 4.36 14.43
CA VAL A 170 2.40 4.37 14.58
C VAL A 170 1.79 5.66 14.06
N GLY A 171 2.37 6.82 14.43
CA GLY A 171 1.93 8.12 13.95
C GLY A 171 2.06 8.24 12.43
N ALA A 172 3.20 7.83 11.88
CA ALA A 172 3.42 7.81 10.45
C ALA A 172 2.37 6.94 9.74
N ALA A 173 2.17 5.70 10.19
CA ALA A 173 1.20 4.76 9.63
C ALA A 173 -0.25 5.26 9.75
N PHE A 174 -0.60 5.93 10.85
CA PHE A 174 -1.91 6.56 11.02
C PHE A 174 -2.20 7.57 9.92
N TRP A 175 -1.26 8.46 9.61
CA TRP A 175 -1.48 9.50 8.60
C TRP A 175 -1.48 8.94 7.17
N VAL A 176 -0.82 7.81 6.92
CA VAL A 176 -1.03 7.04 5.67
C VAL A 176 -2.44 6.47 5.61
N PHE A 177 -2.88 5.80 6.68
CA PHE A 177 -4.23 5.26 6.80
C PHE A 177 -5.29 6.36 6.58
N ALA A 178 -5.12 7.53 7.22
CA ALA A 178 -6.04 8.65 7.12
C ALA A 178 -6.21 9.14 5.67
N ARG A 179 -5.11 9.26 4.92
CA ARG A 179 -5.16 9.64 3.50
C ARG A 179 -5.88 8.58 2.66
N ILE A 180 -5.62 7.31 2.91
CA ILE A 180 -6.31 6.21 2.25
C ILE A 180 -7.80 6.21 2.58
N ASP A 181 -8.18 6.45 3.84
CA ASP A 181 -9.57 6.46 4.30
C ASP A 181 -10.37 7.65 3.72
N ILE A 182 -9.75 8.81 3.52
CA ILE A 182 -10.36 9.94 2.78
C ILE A 182 -10.56 9.59 1.31
N TRP A 183 -9.54 9.05 0.66
CA TRP A 183 -9.66 8.64 -0.74
C TRP A 183 -10.75 7.57 -0.92
N ALA A 184 -10.81 6.64 0.04
CA ALA A 184 -11.82 5.62 0.13
C ALA A 184 -13.24 6.18 0.30
N SER A 185 -13.42 7.12 1.22
CA SER A 185 -14.70 7.77 1.48
C SER A 185 -15.19 8.50 0.23
N HIS A 186 -14.29 9.20 -0.47
CA HIS A 186 -14.59 9.89 -1.72
C HIS A 186 -15.02 8.92 -2.83
N LEU A 187 -14.25 7.85 -3.07
CA LEU A 187 -14.54 6.88 -4.13
C LEU A 187 -15.86 6.14 -3.90
N LEU A 188 -16.16 5.81 -2.64
CA LEU A 188 -17.36 5.07 -2.25
C LEU A 188 -18.59 5.95 -2.06
N LYS A 189 -18.44 7.28 -2.07
CA LYS A 189 -19.48 8.24 -1.64
C LYS A 189 -20.03 7.88 -0.26
N ASP A 190 -19.15 7.46 0.64
CA ASP A 190 -19.46 7.05 2.01
C ASP A 190 -18.61 7.87 2.99
N LYS A 191 -18.86 7.75 4.29
CA LYS A 191 -18.06 8.42 5.34
C LYS A 191 -16.69 7.76 5.50
N THR A 192 -15.76 8.48 6.11
CA THR A 192 -14.51 7.89 6.62
C THR A 192 -14.83 6.79 7.63
N LEU A 193 -14.01 5.74 7.70
CA LEU A 193 -14.19 4.66 8.66
C LEU A 193 -14.05 5.13 10.10
N VAL A 194 -13.16 6.10 10.34
CA VAL A 194 -12.97 6.73 11.63
C VAL A 194 -13.40 8.19 11.54
N ALA A 195 -14.22 8.63 12.49
CA ALA A 195 -14.61 10.01 12.66
C ALA A 195 -13.37 10.93 12.75
N PRO A 196 -13.21 11.96 11.89
CA PRO A 196 -12.03 12.83 11.91
C PRO A 196 -11.80 13.54 13.26
N GLU A 197 -12.85 13.74 14.05
CA GLU A 197 -12.79 14.34 15.39
C GLU A 197 -12.05 13.45 16.40
N THR A 198 -12.04 12.14 16.18
CA THR A 198 -11.35 11.19 17.05
C THR A 198 -9.90 10.95 16.63
N TRP A 199 -9.48 11.46 15.47
CA TRP A 199 -8.11 11.26 14.96
C TRP A 199 -7.03 11.89 15.82
N THR A 200 -7.40 12.82 16.69
CA THR A 200 -6.48 13.55 17.57
C THR A 200 -6.90 13.49 19.04
N ASP A 201 -7.70 12.49 19.41
CA ASP A 201 -8.26 12.32 20.77
C ASP A 201 -8.96 13.58 21.28
N GLY A 202 -9.81 14.19 20.45
CA GLY A 202 -10.55 15.40 20.79
C GLY A 202 -9.70 16.67 20.97
N ARG A 203 -8.39 16.63 20.71
CA ARG A 203 -7.55 17.83 20.70
C ARG A 203 -7.98 18.78 19.58
N LYS A 204 -7.70 20.07 19.78
CA LYS A 204 -7.95 21.09 18.75
C LYS A 204 -7.16 20.73 17.49
N PRO A 205 -7.67 20.96 16.27
CA PRO A 205 -6.93 20.69 15.03
C PRO A 205 -5.54 21.35 14.99
N SER A 206 -5.40 22.54 15.58
CA SER A 206 -4.11 23.24 15.72
C SER A 206 -3.05 22.43 16.49
N SER A 207 -3.46 21.43 17.29
CA SER A 207 -2.54 20.53 17.99
C SER A 207 -1.74 19.62 17.04
N VAL A 208 -2.24 19.37 15.83
CA VAL A 208 -1.50 18.62 14.80
C VAL A 208 -0.34 19.44 14.25
N ALA A 209 -0.45 20.77 14.27
CA ALA A 209 0.55 21.71 13.76
C ALA A 209 1.58 22.18 14.80
N VAL A 210 1.68 21.53 15.97
CA VAL A 210 2.36 22.10 17.17
C VAL A 210 3.83 22.48 16.95
N SER A 211 4.61 21.65 16.24
CA SER A 211 6.02 21.98 15.98
C SER A 211 6.26 22.78 14.70
N GLY A 212 5.21 23.14 13.95
CA GLY A 212 5.32 23.95 12.73
C GLY A 212 6.11 23.30 11.59
N THR A 213 6.35 21.99 11.63
CA THR A 213 7.04 21.27 10.54
C THR A 213 6.12 21.11 9.33
N LEU A 214 6.71 20.94 8.14
CA LEU A 214 5.96 20.66 6.91
C LEU A 214 5.04 19.45 7.06
N GLU A 215 5.57 18.36 7.63
CA GLU A 215 4.83 17.13 7.93
C GLU A 215 3.57 17.39 8.77
N ASN A 216 3.70 18.19 9.82
CA ASN A 216 2.57 18.56 10.67
C ASN A 216 1.51 19.38 9.94
N TYR A 217 1.93 20.28 9.05
CA TYR A 217 0.98 21.02 8.20
C TYR A 217 0.29 20.09 7.21
N CYS A 218 0.99 19.13 6.60
CA CYS A 218 0.37 18.13 5.74
C CYS A 218 -0.65 17.26 6.49
N ASN A 219 -0.34 16.87 7.72
CA ASN A 219 -1.25 16.12 8.59
C ASN A 219 -2.48 16.97 8.97
N LEU A 220 -2.28 18.27 9.27
CA LEU A 220 -3.39 19.20 9.50
C LEU A 220 -4.27 19.36 8.25
N SER A 221 -3.69 19.52 7.06
CA SER A 221 -4.43 19.57 5.80
C SER A 221 -5.25 18.30 5.56
N THR A 222 -4.66 17.13 5.85
CA THR A 222 -5.35 15.83 5.77
C THR A 222 -6.56 15.79 6.71
N LEU A 223 -6.39 16.25 7.95
CA LEU A 223 -7.48 16.33 8.93
C LEU A 223 -8.60 17.30 8.51
N ILE A 224 -8.26 18.45 7.93
CA ILE A 224 -9.25 19.42 7.44
C ILE A 224 -10.05 18.80 6.28
N LEU A 225 -9.37 18.21 5.30
CA LEU A 225 -10.03 17.54 4.17
C LEU A 225 -10.99 16.44 4.64
N ALA A 226 -10.58 15.63 5.62
CA ALA A 226 -11.44 14.58 6.16
C ALA A 226 -12.74 15.12 6.78
N LYS A 227 -12.67 16.28 7.44
CA LYS A 227 -13.85 16.94 8.02
C LYS A 227 -14.82 17.41 6.95
N GLU A 228 -14.32 18.03 5.87
CA GLU A 228 -15.15 18.48 4.75
C GLU A 228 -15.89 17.32 4.08
N TYR A 229 -15.19 16.22 3.77
CA TYR A 229 -15.82 15.05 3.15
C TYR A 229 -16.89 14.39 4.04
N ARG A 230 -16.78 14.53 5.37
CA ARG A 230 -17.82 14.07 6.29
C ARG A 230 -19.09 14.94 6.20
N PHE A 231 -18.94 16.26 6.04
CA PHE A 231 -20.09 17.16 5.85
C PHE A 231 -20.85 16.83 4.56
N GLU A 232 -20.16 16.56 3.46
CA GLU A 232 -20.80 16.14 2.20
C GLU A 232 -21.50 14.77 2.32
N GLY A 233 -20.96 13.84 3.11
CA GLY A 233 -21.62 12.55 3.39
C GLY A 233 -22.84 12.64 4.32
N ASP A 234 -22.97 13.72 5.11
CA ASP A 234 -24.16 14.02 5.92
C ASP A 234 -25.21 14.85 5.13
N ILE A 235 -24.79 15.60 4.11
CA ILE A 235 -25.68 16.21 3.12
C ILE A 235 -26.05 15.15 2.08
N ARG A 236 -26.92 14.26 2.49
CA ARG A 236 -27.47 13.22 1.64
C ARG A 236 -28.32 13.89 0.53
N TYR A 237 -28.01 13.65 -0.75
CA TYR A 237 -28.77 14.19 -1.90
C TYR A 237 -30.28 13.87 -1.83
N ASP A 238 -30.65 12.74 -1.22
CA ASP A 238 -32.02 12.35 -0.89
C ASP A 238 -32.68 13.29 0.14
N GLN A 239 -31.93 13.85 1.08
CA GLN A 239 -32.46 14.85 2.00
C GLN A 239 -32.59 16.24 1.36
N ILE A 240 -31.75 16.57 0.37
CA ILE A 240 -31.96 17.78 -0.44
C ILE A 240 -33.26 17.65 -1.24
N VAL A 241 -33.51 16.51 -1.91
CA VAL A 241 -34.74 16.29 -2.70
C VAL A 241 -36.00 16.27 -1.81
N VAL A 242 -35.91 15.69 -0.61
CA VAL A 242 -37.01 15.71 0.36
C VAL A 242 -37.22 17.12 0.93
N ALA A 243 -36.16 17.89 1.17
CA ALA A 243 -36.27 19.27 1.63
C ALA A 243 -36.83 20.22 0.56
N THR A 244 -36.42 20.09 -0.71
CA THR A 244 -37.02 20.87 -1.82
C THR A 244 -38.46 20.46 -2.12
N ALA A 245 -38.82 19.19 -1.92
CA ALA A 245 -40.21 18.73 -2.02
C ALA A 245 -41.11 19.28 -0.89
N GLN A 246 -40.53 19.66 0.26
CA GLN A 246 -41.26 20.19 1.40
C GLN A 246 -41.39 21.72 1.40
N THR A 247 -40.59 22.46 0.62
CA THR A 247 -40.57 23.94 0.65
C THR A 247 -40.98 24.64 -0.65
N GLY A 248 -41.44 23.94 -1.71
CA GLY A 248 -41.71 24.62 -2.99
C GLY A 248 -42.85 24.02 -3.81
N SER A 249 -44.04 24.63 -3.69
CA SER A 249 -45.03 24.67 -4.76
C SER A 249 -44.45 25.49 -5.93
N CYS A 250 -43.94 24.83 -6.96
CA CYS A 250 -43.66 25.42 -8.27
C CYS A 250 -43.47 24.31 -9.32
N ASN A 251 -44.13 24.45 -10.46
CA ASN A 251 -44.26 23.46 -11.55
C ASN A 251 -42.94 22.78 -11.96
N THR A 252 -43.01 21.46 -12.14
CA THR A 252 -41.89 20.56 -12.43
C THR A 252 -41.63 20.32 -13.92
N ASP A 253 -41.93 21.26 -14.82
CA ASP A 253 -41.88 20.99 -16.27
C ASP A 253 -40.54 21.29 -16.97
N ASP A 254 -39.52 21.83 -16.29
CA ASP A 254 -38.29 22.28 -16.99
C ASP A 254 -36.95 21.68 -16.52
N ILE A 255 -36.95 20.57 -15.76
CA ILE A 255 -35.69 19.82 -15.50
C ILE A 255 -35.71 18.52 -16.28
N LYS A 256 -35.39 18.61 -17.58
CA LYS A 256 -34.89 17.45 -18.34
C LYS A 256 -33.52 17.08 -17.77
N THR A 257 -33.50 16.06 -16.93
CA THR A 257 -32.27 15.47 -16.41
C THR A 257 -31.62 14.59 -17.48
N ASP A 258 -30.42 14.97 -17.87
CA ASP A 258 -29.48 14.20 -18.69
C ASP A 258 -28.79 13.12 -17.81
N SER A 259 -29.60 12.34 -17.08
CA SER A 259 -29.14 11.43 -16.01
C SER A 259 -29.14 9.95 -16.41
N ASP A 260 -29.43 9.63 -17.68
CA ASP A 260 -29.51 8.25 -18.16
C ASP A 260 -28.21 7.70 -18.75
N GLU A 261 -27.12 8.48 -18.79
CA GLU A 261 -25.86 8.02 -19.38
C GLU A 261 -24.91 7.33 -18.38
N TYR A 262 -25.07 7.53 -17.07
CA TYR A 262 -24.15 6.97 -16.05
C TYR A 262 -24.71 5.83 -15.18
N THR A 263 -25.97 5.42 -15.37
CA THR A 263 -26.62 4.34 -14.59
C THR A 263 -26.61 2.96 -15.26
N LYS A 264 -25.98 2.80 -16.44
CA LYS A 264 -25.81 1.48 -17.05
C LYS A 264 -24.79 0.64 -16.28
N LYS A 265 -25.28 -0.26 -15.41
CA LYS A 265 -24.52 -1.39 -14.87
C LYS A 265 -23.87 -2.19 -16.02
N PRO A 266 -22.56 -2.50 -15.99
CA PRO A 266 -22.02 -3.51 -16.89
C PRO A 266 -22.59 -4.88 -16.48
N GLN A 267 -23.37 -5.49 -17.36
CA GLN A 267 -23.76 -6.90 -17.24
C GLN A 267 -22.52 -7.76 -17.53
N TYR A 268 -21.88 -8.29 -16.50
CA TYR A 268 -20.95 -9.41 -16.68
C TYR A 268 -21.76 -10.70 -16.74
N ARG A 269 -21.86 -11.26 -17.95
CA ARG A 269 -22.44 -12.57 -18.23
C ARG A 269 -21.47 -13.62 -17.70
N GLY A 270 -21.91 -14.40 -16.71
CA GLY A 270 -21.16 -15.53 -16.19
C GLY A 270 -20.91 -16.57 -17.28
N LEU A 271 -19.66 -17.01 -17.42
CA LEU A 271 -19.31 -18.21 -18.15
C LEU A 271 -19.46 -19.39 -17.19
N THR A 272 -20.59 -20.09 -17.30
CA THR A 272 -20.75 -21.43 -16.75
C THR A 272 -20.05 -22.43 -17.66
N ASN A 273 -19.22 -23.29 -17.07
CA ASN A 273 -18.67 -24.46 -17.74
C ASN A 273 -19.79 -25.39 -18.25
N SER A 274 -19.69 -25.76 -19.52
CA SER A 274 -20.27 -27.00 -20.04
C SER A 274 -19.39 -27.49 -21.18
N ASN A 275 -18.82 -28.68 -20.99
CA ASN A 275 -18.25 -29.52 -22.05
C ASN A 275 -19.31 -29.77 -23.13
N GLU A 276 -18.93 -29.67 -24.41
CA GLU A 276 -19.20 -30.66 -25.48
C GLU A 276 -18.63 -30.19 -26.83
N THR A 277 -17.66 -30.96 -27.33
CA THR A 277 -17.35 -31.40 -28.70
C THR A 277 -17.64 -30.54 -29.95
N ASP A 278 -16.59 -30.45 -30.77
CA ASP A 278 -16.53 -30.68 -32.22
C ASP A 278 -16.59 -29.52 -33.25
N VAL A 279 -15.42 -29.36 -33.92
CA VAL A 279 -15.17 -29.34 -35.39
C VAL A 279 -15.07 -28.00 -36.15
N ASP A 280 -13.89 -27.87 -36.80
CA ASP A 280 -13.46 -27.15 -38.02
C ASP A 280 -13.16 -25.63 -38.09
N ASP A 281 -11.97 -25.37 -38.68
CA ASP A 281 -11.19 -24.17 -39.06
C ASP A 281 -11.77 -23.46 -40.33
N PRO A 282 -11.19 -22.40 -40.96
CA PRO A 282 -10.32 -21.28 -40.54
C PRO A 282 -10.83 -19.87 -40.97
N ALA A 283 -10.07 -18.84 -40.57
CA ALA A 283 -9.77 -17.57 -41.31
C ALA A 283 -10.45 -16.24 -40.90
N THR A 284 -9.55 -15.30 -40.53
CA THR A 284 -9.55 -13.83 -40.77
C THR A 284 -10.67 -12.95 -40.17
N VAL A 285 -10.26 -11.96 -39.36
CA VAL A 285 -10.24 -10.51 -39.68
C VAL A 285 -9.96 -9.73 -38.38
N VAL A 286 -8.88 -8.94 -38.39
CA VAL A 286 -8.59 -7.89 -37.41
C VAL A 286 -9.47 -6.67 -37.71
N PRO A 287 -9.94 -5.93 -36.68
CA PRO A 287 -9.73 -4.49 -36.76
C PRO A 287 -9.23 -3.86 -35.46
N SER A 288 -8.31 -2.93 -35.68
CA SER A 288 -7.72 -1.97 -34.76
C SER A 288 -8.71 -0.91 -34.27
N GLY A 289 -8.42 -0.33 -33.10
CA GLY A 289 -8.68 1.09 -32.83
C GLY A 289 -9.66 1.39 -31.69
N GLY A 290 -9.14 1.97 -30.61
CA GLY A 290 -9.97 2.54 -29.53
C GLY A 290 -9.20 2.84 -28.24
N GLY A 291 -8.01 3.45 -28.34
CA GLY A 291 -7.28 3.93 -27.15
C GLY A 291 -7.88 5.25 -26.63
N LEU A 292 -8.27 5.27 -25.36
CA LEU A 292 -8.62 6.47 -24.60
C LEU A 292 -7.63 6.62 -23.41
N PRO A 293 -7.44 7.85 -22.89
CA PRO A 293 -6.15 8.32 -22.42
C PRO A 293 -5.82 7.91 -20.99
N HIS A 294 -4.51 7.72 -20.78
CA HIS A 294 -3.86 7.48 -19.49
C HIS A 294 -3.87 8.77 -18.64
N PRO A 295 -4.21 8.73 -17.34
CA PRO A 295 -3.85 9.82 -16.44
C PRO A 295 -2.36 9.72 -16.12
N ALA A 296 -1.62 10.78 -16.46
CA ALA A 296 -0.22 10.95 -16.14
C ALA A 296 -0.09 11.31 -14.65
N PHE A 297 0.50 10.42 -13.86
CA PHE A 297 0.99 10.75 -12.52
C PHE A 297 2.44 11.20 -12.63
N TYR A 298 2.67 12.45 -12.19
CA TYR A 298 3.94 13.11 -11.83
C TYR A 298 5.24 12.36 -12.17
N GLN A 299 5.92 12.80 -13.24
CA GLN A 299 7.36 12.59 -13.41
C GLN A 299 8.11 13.68 -12.62
N SER A 300 8.89 13.26 -11.63
CA SER A 300 9.86 14.11 -10.94
C SER A 300 10.95 14.54 -11.91
N SER A 301 11.11 15.85 -12.08
CA SER A 301 12.12 16.44 -12.95
C SER A 301 13.51 16.31 -12.32
N ASN A 302 14.44 15.67 -13.05
CA ASN A 302 15.87 15.70 -12.76
C ASN A 302 16.40 17.13 -12.87
N ILE A 303 16.96 17.68 -11.79
CA ILE A 303 17.78 18.89 -11.81
C ILE A 303 19.23 18.43 -11.99
N ASN A 304 19.77 18.67 -13.19
CA ASN A 304 21.20 18.53 -13.48
C ASN A 304 22.01 19.68 -12.86
N GLN A 305 23.23 19.33 -12.47
CA GLN A 305 24.34 20.14 -11.97
C GLN A 305 24.86 21.19 -12.98
N PRO A 306 25.71 22.16 -12.54
CA PRO A 306 26.07 23.33 -13.32
C PRO A 306 27.25 23.05 -14.28
N GLU A 307 27.25 23.72 -15.44
CA GLU A 307 28.43 23.81 -16.31
C GLU A 307 29.06 25.20 -16.19
N GLU A 308 30.39 25.17 -16.09
CA GLU A 308 31.33 26.27 -16.15
C GLU A 308 31.25 27.04 -17.48
N GLN A 309 31.37 28.37 -17.40
CA GLN A 309 32.17 29.22 -18.28
C GLN A 309 32.38 30.60 -17.67
#